data_AF-I3U9M5-F1
#
_entry.id   AF-I3U9M5-F1
#
_cell.length_a   1.000
_cell.length_b   1.000
_cell.length_c   1.000
_cell.angle_alpha   90.00
_cell.angle_beta   90.00
_cell.angle_gamma   90.00
#
_symmetry.space_group_name_H-M   'P 1'
#
loop_
_entity.id
_entity.type
_entity.pdbx_description
1 polymer ?
#
loop_
_entity_poly.entity_id
_entity_poly.type
_entity_poly.pdbx_seq_one_letter_code
_entity_poly.pdbx_strand_id
1 'polypeptide(L)' 'MKLLNEIEADKSGVIREILVENGEPVEFGQPLFVIA' A
#
# COMPACT_ATOMS: atom_id res chain seq x y z
N MET A 1 5.03 8.84 15.42
CA MET A 1 5.31 9.46 14.11
C MET A 1 4.02 10.11 13.66
N LYS A 2 3.97 11.44 13.47
CA LYS A 2 2.73 12.21 13.24
C LYS A 2 2.45 12.50 11.76
N LEU A 3 3.16 11.82 10.86
CA LEU A 3 3.01 12.01 9.43
C LEU A 3 2.11 10.90 8.89
N LEU A 4 1.02 11.30 8.25
CA LEU A 4 0.11 10.42 7.51
C LEU A 4 0.46 10.63 6.04
N ASN A 5 1.15 9.65 5.45
CA ASN A 5 1.50 9.69 4.05
C ASN A 5 0.40 8.98 3.25
N GLU A 6 -0.14 9.66 2.26
CA GLU A 6 -0.98 9.04 1.24
C GLU A 6 -0.07 8.27 0.27
N ILE A 7 -0.50 7.07 -0.13
CA ILE A 7 0.19 6.26 -1.14
C ILE A 7 -0.62 6.35 -2.43
N GLU A 8 -0.06 6.99 -3.45
CA GLU A 8 -0.68 7.11 -4.76
C GLU A 8 -0.29 5.93 -5.66
N ALA A 9 -1.21 5.47 -6.50
CA ALA A 9 -0.92 4.43 -7.47
C ALA A 9 -0.09 4.98 -8.63
N ASP A 10 0.98 4.27 -8.99
CA ASP A 10 1.87 4.61 -10.11
C ASP A 10 1.29 4.23 -11.48
N LYS A 11 0.25 3.38 -11.49
CA LYS A 11 -0.46 2.94 -12.69
C LYS A 11 -1.97 2.86 -12.46
N SER A 12 -2.73 3.02 -13.55
CA SER A 12 -4.18 2.76 -13.56
C SER A 12 -4.44 1.25 -13.55
N GLY A 13 -5.52 0.81 -12.89
CA GLY A 13 -5.90 -0.59 -12.84
C GLY A 13 -6.97 -0.91 -11.79
N VAL A 14 -7.17 -2.20 -11.53
CA VAL A 14 -8.10 -2.70 -10.49
C VAL A 14 -7.31 -3.36 -9.36
N ILE A 15 -7.66 -3.08 -8.10
CA ILE A 15 -7.04 -3.76 -6.95
C ILE A 15 -7.41 -5.24 -7.00
N ARG A 16 -6.38 -6.08 -7.10
CA ARG A 16 -6.49 -7.54 -7.08
C ARG A 16 -6.37 -8.07 -5.66
N GLU A 17 -5.40 -7.55 -4.90
CA GLU A 17 -5.09 -7.99 -3.54
C GLU A 17 -4.61 -6.81 -2.67
N ILE A 18 -4.95 -6.87 -1.38
CA ILE A 18 -4.43 -6.00 -0.31
C ILE A 18 -3.57 -6.90 0.58
N LEU A 19 -2.30 -6.55 0.76
CA LEU A 19 -1.29 -7.44 1.37
C LEU A 19 -0.96 -7.10 2.82
N VAL A 20 -1.61 -6.08 3.39
CA VAL A 20 -1.37 -5.58 4.75
C VAL A 20 -2.68 -5.25 5.46
N GLU A 21 -2.70 -5.42 6.77
CA GLU A 21 -3.84 -5.05 7.61
C GLU A 21 -3.70 -3.63 8.17
N ASN A 22 -4.84 -3.04 8.58
CA ASN A 22 -4.83 -1.71 9.17
C ASN A 22 -4.11 -1.70 10.53
N GLY A 23 -3.11 -0.82 10.67
CA GLY A 23 -2.29 -0.72 11.87
C GLY A 23 -1.11 -1.69 11.91
N GLU A 24 -0.93 -2.51 10.88
CA GLU A 24 0.24 -3.36 10.72
C GLU A 24 1.50 -2.51 10.41
N PRO A 25 2.64 -2.77 11.08
CA PRO A 25 3.90 -2.10 10.73
C PRO A 25 4.41 -2.57 9.37
N VAL A 26 4.97 -1.66 8.59
CA VAL A 26 5.53 -1.94 7.25
C VAL A 26 6.97 -1.46 7.13
N GLU A 27 7.76 -2.15 6.30
CA GLU A 27 9.15 -1.80 6.00
C GLU A 27 9.33 -1.17 4.62
N PHE A 28 10.48 -0.52 4.40
CA PHE A 28 10.80 0.05 3.10
C PHE A 28 10.89 -1.04 2.02
N GLY A 29 10.16 -0.84 0.91
CA GLY A 29 10.10 -1.78 -0.19
C GLY A 29 9.12 -2.95 0.02
N GLN A 30 8.42 -3.00 1.15
CA GLN A 30 7.36 -3.99 1.37
C GLN A 30 6.19 -3.76 0.39
N PRO A 31 5.73 -4.79 -0.33
CA PRO A 31 4.54 -4.70 -1.17
C PRO A 31 3.27 -4.47 -0.35
N LEU A 32 2.41 -3.54 -0.79
CA LEU A 32 1.15 -3.21 -0.10
C LEU A 32 -0.09 -3.65 -0.89
N PHE A 33 -0.07 -3.51 -2.21
CA PHE A 33 -1.20 -3.79 -3.09
C PHE A 33 -0.75 -4.48 -4.38
N VAL A 34 -1.60 -5.34 -4.93
CA VAL A 34 -1.45 -5.88 -6.29
C VAL A 34 -2.49 -5.22 -7.19
N ILE A 35 -2.05 -4.57 -8.26
CA ILE A 35 -2.90 -3.86 -9.22
C ILE A 35 -2.79 -4.56 -10.59
N ALA A 36 -3.94 -4.91 -11.17
CA ALA A 36 -4.05 -5.48 -12.53
C ALA A 36 -4.18 -4.37 -13.59
#